data_AF-A0A8C4T5Y1-F1
#
_entry.id   AF-A0A8C4T5Y1-F1
#
_cell.length_a   1.000
_cell.length_b   1.000
_cell.length_c   1.000
_cell.angle_alpha   90.00
_cell.angle_beta   90.00
_cell.angle_gamma   90.00
#
_symmetry.space_group_name_H-M   'P 1'
#
loop_
_entity.id
_entity.type
_entity.pdbx_description
1 polymer ?
#
loop_
_entity_poly.entity_id
_entity_poly.type
_entity_poly.pdbx_seq_one_letter_code
_entity_poly.pdbx_strand_id
1 'polypeptide(L)'
;MILLIPKQIKFLSFSALFPRAARVKRGSVVLFNPYFQTSFKEVYLLYEILLSGLEIKNNKLSVKDEELASLKKTEKLKAIFEEVLPRNLQDVQQLTSGLSYLNGTLNKDDFERLILTLVYTVYQVVHVKDHWKDAWAEAFVELYNAIKQDIML
;
A
#
# COMPACT_ATOMS: atom_id res chain seq x y z
N MET A 1 -9.81 43.99 -14.77
CA MET A 1 -9.05 43.38 -13.67
C MET A 1 -9.96 42.41 -12.95
N ILE A 2 -9.77 41.10 -13.17
CA ILE A 2 -9.93 39.98 -12.24
C ILE A 2 -9.27 38.81 -13.00
N LEU A 3 -8.08 38.42 -12.53
CA LEU A 3 -7.41 37.20 -12.94
C LEU A 3 -8.20 36.02 -12.35
N LEU A 4 -8.74 35.12 -13.18
CA LEU A 4 -9.05 33.77 -12.74
C LEU A 4 -8.06 32.81 -13.40
N ILE A 5 -7.15 32.36 -12.54
CA ILE A 5 -6.06 31.42 -12.80
C ILE A 5 -6.62 30.15 -13.45
N PRO A 6 -6.01 29.62 -14.53
CA PRO A 6 -6.46 28.37 -15.10
C PRO A 6 -6.21 27.23 -14.10
N LYS A 7 -7.27 26.46 -13.84
CA LYS A 7 -7.20 25.16 -13.15
C LYS A 7 -6.17 24.30 -13.87
N GLN A 8 -4.97 24.24 -13.31
CA GLN A 8 -4.01 23.20 -13.60
C GLN A 8 -4.64 21.87 -13.15
N ILE A 9 -5.31 21.19 -14.06
CA ILE A 9 -5.57 19.76 -13.95
C ILE A 9 -4.19 19.12 -14.06
N LYS A 10 -3.50 19.03 -12.91
CA LYS A 10 -2.31 18.23 -12.77
C LYS A 10 -2.76 16.79 -12.99
N PHE A 11 -2.34 16.20 -14.10
CA PHE A 11 -2.17 14.75 -14.19
C PHE A 11 -1.49 14.32 -12.88
N LEU A 12 -2.20 13.52 -12.08
CA LEU A 12 -1.63 12.90 -10.90
C LEU A 12 -0.52 11.96 -11.42
N SER A 13 0.72 12.44 -11.39
CA SER A 13 1.90 11.65 -11.68
C SER A 13 1.94 10.45 -10.73
N PHE A 14 2.41 9.29 -11.21
CA PHE A 14 2.59 8.03 -10.46
C PHE A 14 3.26 8.18 -9.08
N SER A 15 4.06 9.23 -8.85
CA SER A 15 4.58 9.59 -7.50
C SER A 15 3.54 10.16 -6.53
N ALA A 16 2.29 10.38 -6.95
CA ALA A 16 1.26 11.06 -6.19
C ALA A 16 0.39 10.12 -5.34
N LEU A 17 0.19 8.86 -5.76
CA LEU A 17 -0.64 7.90 -5.01
C LEU A 17 0.06 7.39 -3.75
N PHE A 18 1.36 7.11 -3.85
CA PHE A 18 2.20 6.75 -2.72
C PHE A 18 3.29 7.81 -2.48
N PRO A 19 2.98 8.96 -1.86
CA PRO A 19 3.94 10.05 -1.67
C PRO A 19 5.19 9.64 -0.90
N ARG A 20 5.11 8.56 -0.10
CA ARG A 20 6.23 8.02 0.67
C ARG A 20 7.22 7.26 -0.21
N ALA A 21 6.78 6.68 -1.33
CA ALA A 21 7.66 6.08 -2.33
C ALA A 21 8.67 7.12 -2.88
N ALA A 22 8.22 8.36 -3.07
CA ALA A 22 9.09 9.45 -3.52
C ALA A 22 10.12 9.90 -2.46
N ARG A 23 9.97 9.46 -1.20
CA ARG A 23 10.84 9.80 -0.06
C ARG A 23 11.72 8.64 0.40
N VAL A 24 11.74 7.53 -0.35
CA VAL A 24 12.59 6.37 -0.06
C VAL A 24 14.05 6.79 -0.04
N LYS A 25 14.80 6.33 0.98
CA LYS A 25 16.20 6.74 1.19
C LYS A 25 17.10 6.19 0.08
N ARG A 26 18.12 6.95 -0.32
CA ARG A 26 19.19 6.46 -1.20
C ARG A 26 19.86 5.25 -0.54
N GLY A 27 19.93 4.13 -1.25
CA GLY A 27 20.47 2.86 -0.73
C GLY A 27 19.44 1.88 -0.19
N SER A 28 18.15 2.26 -0.09
CA SER A 28 17.09 1.33 0.30
C SER A 28 16.88 0.25 -0.77
N VAL A 29 16.62 -0.98 -0.32
CA VAL A 29 16.28 -2.12 -1.20
C VAL A 29 15.04 -1.83 -2.04
N VAL A 30 14.12 -1.02 -1.51
CA VAL A 30 12.88 -0.60 -2.20
C VAL A 30 13.16 0.27 -3.42
N LEU A 31 14.24 1.07 -3.40
CA LEU A 31 14.61 1.94 -4.53
C LEU A 31 15.06 1.13 -5.75
N PHE A 32 15.75 0.02 -5.52
CA PHE A 32 16.30 -0.84 -6.58
C PHE A 32 15.35 -1.94 -7.02
N ASN A 33 14.38 -2.29 -6.18
CA ASN A 33 13.43 -3.34 -6.47
C ASN A 33 12.07 -3.02 -5.81
N PRO A 34 11.20 -2.25 -6.49
CA PRO A 34 10.04 -1.63 -5.85
C PRO A 34 8.87 -2.58 -5.56
N TYR A 35 8.91 -3.81 -6.09
CA TYR A 35 7.82 -4.80 -6.03
C TYR A 35 8.27 -6.14 -5.44
N PHE A 36 7.55 -6.67 -4.46
CA PHE A 36 7.76 -7.98 -3.88
C PHE A 36 7.49 -9.12 -4.90
N GLN A 37 6.49 -8.98 -5.77
CA GLN A 37 5.91 -10.06 -6.57
C GLN A 37 6.42 -10.06 -8.03
N THR A 38 7.53 -10.74 -8.29
CA THR A 38 8.09 -10.92 -9.65
C THR A 38 7.75 -12.25 -10.30
N SER A 39 7.30 -13.24 -9.53
CA SER A 39 6.94 -14.57 -10.01
C SER A 39 5.82 -15.19 -9.17
N PHE A 40 5.17 -16.24 -9.69
CA PHE A 40 4.19 -17.01 -8.94
C PHE A 40 4.75 -17.55 -7.62
N LYS A 41 6.01 -18.01 -7.60
CA LYS A 41 6.68 -18.48 -6.37
C LYS A 41 6.72 -17.39 -5.30
N GLU A 42 6.94 -16.14 -5.70
CA GLU A 42 6.96 -15.01 -4.77
C GLU A 42 5.55 -14.62 -4.32
N VAL A 43 4.54 -14.76 -5.17
CA VAL A 43 3.14 -14.60 -4.74
C VAL A 43 2.78 -15.64 -3.68
N TYR A 44 3.13 -16.91 -3.88
CA TYR A 44 2.91 -17.96 -2.87
C TYR A 44 3.66 -17.66 -1.57
N LEU A 45 4.92 -17.21 -1.65
CA LEU A 45 5.69 -16.82 -0.47
C LEU A 45 5.02 -15.66 0.29
N LEU A 46 4.42 -14.68 -0.41
CA LEU A 46 3.67 -13.63 0.26
C LEU A 46 2.49 -14.23 1.04
N TYR A 47 1.71 -15.13 0.44
CA TYR A 47 0.61 -15.79 1.13
C TYR A 47 1.08 -16.57 2.35
N GLU A 48 2.19 -17.33 2.25
CA GLU A 48 2.78 -18.04 3.38
C GLU A 48 3.17 -17.07 4.51
N ILE A 49 3.80 -15.94 4.19
CA ILE A 49 4.14 -14.89 5.16
C ILE A 49 2.89 -14.28 5.81
N LEU A 50 1.82 -14.04 5.04
CA LEU A 50 0.58 -13.49 5.58
C LEU A 50 -0.11 -14.49 6.53
N LEU A 51 -0.11 -15.77 6.17
CA LEU A 51 -0.75 -16.84 6.94
C LEU A 51 0.02 -17.24 8.20
N SER A 52 1.34 -17.08 8.22
CA SER A 52 2.18 -17.42 9.39
C SER A 52 2.01 -16.45 10.57
N GLY A 53 1.23 -15.39 10.38
CA GLY A 53 0.89 -14.41 11.40
C GLY A 53 1.84 -13.22 11.36
N LEU A 54 1.25 -12.07 11.02
CA LEU A 54 1.91 -10.77 11.06
C LEU A 54 1.66 -10.07 12.40
N GLU A 55 2.64 -9.29 12.82
CA GLU A 55 2.48 -8.31 13.88
C GLU A 55 2.94 -6.94 13.39
N ILE A 56 2.10 -5.93 13.61
CA ILE A 56 2.40 -4.54 13.28
C ILE A 56 2.39 -3.74 14.57
N LYS A 57 3.58 -3.30 14.99
CA LYS A 57 3.76 -2.48 16.19
C LYS A 57 4.59 -1.26 15.86
N ASN A 58 4.15 -0.08 16.27
CA ASN A 58 4.85 1.19 16.04
C ASN A 58 5.28 1.39 14.58
N ASN A 59 4.39 1.07 13.63
CA ASN A 59 4.63 1.12 12.19
C ASN A 59 5.80 0.26 11.69
N LYS A 60 6.12 -0.83 12.40
CA LYS A 60 7.05 -1.86 11.98
C LYS A 60 6.33 -3.19 11.81
N LEU A 61 6.70 -3.92 10.76
CA LEU A 61 6.15 -5.24 10.46
C LEU A 61 7.09 -6.33 10.94
N SER A 62 6.57 -7.31 11.68
CA SER A 62 7.26 -8.54 12.06
C SER A 62 6.44 -9.76 11.63
N VAL A 63 7.16 -10.85 11.36
CA VAL A 63 6.61 -12.17 11.03
C VAL A 63 6.95 -13.07 12.21
N LYS A 64 5.95 -13.82 12.71
CA LYS A 64 6.12 -14.65 13.91
C LYS A 64 6.95 -15.91 13.65
N ASP A 65 6.81 -16.47 12.46
CA ASP A 65 7.58 -17.63 12.03
C ASP A 65 9.05 -17.24 11.79
N GLU A 66 9.97 -17.88 12.51
CA GLU A 66 11.41 -17.56 12.48
C GLU A 66 12.06 -17.89 11.14
N GLU A 67 11.65 -18.98 10.49
CA GLU A 67 12.18 -19.37 9.18
C GLU A 67 11.80 -18.31 8.15
N LEU A 68 10.51 -17.98 8.07
CA LEU A 68 10.00 -16.95 7.17
C LEU A 68 10.56 -15.57 7.52
N ALA A 69 10.73 -15.23 8.81
CA ALA A 69 11.28 -13.96 9.26
C ALA A 69 12.73 -13.74 8.79
N SER A 70 13.51 -14.81 8.64
CA SER A 70 14.92 -14.78 8.24
C SER A 70 15.13 -14.58 6.73
N LEU A 71 14.06 -14.72 5.93
CA LEU A 71 14.15 -14.60 4.47
C LEU A 71 14.45 -13.16 4.05
N LYS A 72 15.41 -12.97 3.13
CA LYS A 72 15.68 -11.68 2.48
C LYS A 72 14.43 -11.06 1.83
N LYS A 73 13.50 -11.91 1.37
CA LYS A 73 12.22 -11.46 0.82
C LYS A 73 11.34 -10.85 1.90
N THR A 74 11.29 -11.44 3.09
CA THR A 74 10.57 -10.87 4.23
C THR A 74 11.18 -9.54 4.68
N GLU A 75 12.51 -9.40 4.70
CA GLU A 75 13.16 -8.10 4.95
C GLU A 75 12.74 -7.04 3.93
N LYS A 76 12.61 -7.43 2.66
CA LYS A 76 12.11 -6.55 1.61
C LYS A 76 10.64 -6.16 1.83
N LEU A 77 9.77 -7.10 2.20
CA LEU A 77 8.37 -6.81 2.52
C LEU A 77 8.27 -5.79 3.66
N LYS A 78 9.08 -5.98 4.71
CA LYS A 78 9.18 -5.02 5.83
C LYS A 78 9.59 -3.64 5.34
N ALA A 79 10.61 -3.56 4.47
CA ALA A 79 11.04 -2.28 3.91
C ALA A 79 9.95 -1.60 3.07
N ILE A 80 9.22 -2.34 2.24
CA ILE A 80 8.06 -1.81 1.48
C ILE A 80 7.00 -1.28 2.44
N PHE A 81 6.61 -2.07 3.44
CA PHE A 81 5.64 -1.68 4.45
C PHE A 81 6.07 -0.39 5.17
N GLU A 82 7.30 -0.36 5.66
CA GLU A 82 7.80 0.73 6.49
C GLU A 82 8.07 2.01 5.70
N GLU A 83 8.57 1.91 4.47
CA GLU A 83 9.04 3.05 3.69
C GLU A 83 8.02 3.58 2.68
N VAL A 84 7.13 2.73 2.16
CA VAL A 84 6.25 3.06 1.03
C VAL A 84 4.78 3.14 1.43
N LEU A 85 4.30 2.14 2.17
CA LEU A 85 2.86 2.03 2.41
C LEU A 85 2.33 3.11 3.37
N PRO A 86 1.03 3.45 3.31
CA PRO A 86 0.37 4.31 4.29
C PRO A 86 0.64 3.87 5.74
N ARG A 87 0.75 4.83 6.67
CA ARG A 87 1.04 4.55 8.09
C ARG A 87 -0.15 4.74 9.02
N ASN A 88 -1.22 5.33 8.53
CA ASN A 88 -2.38 5.72 9.29
C ASN A 88 -3.60 5.86 8.37
N LEU A 89 -4.77 6.06 8.97
CA LEU A 89 -6.04 6.16 8.25
C LEU A 89 -6.09 7.35 7.29
N GLN A 90 -5.53 8.50 7.69
CA GLN A 90 -5.52 9.70 6.85
C GLN A 90 -4.72 9.49 5.56
N ASP A 91 -3.56 8.82 5.65
CA ASP A 91 -2.76 8.46 4.48
C ASP A 91 -3.56 7.55 3.54
N VAL A 92 -4.35 6.61 4.07
CA VAL A 92 -5.19 5.71 3.28
C VAL A 92 -6.37 6.45 2.63
N GLN A 93 -7.04 7.34 3.35
CA GLN A 93 -8.14 8.15 2.81
C GLN A 93 -7.66 9.11 1.71
N GLN A 94 -6.43 9.64 1.82
CA GLN A 94 -5.81 10.41 0.75
C GLN A 94 -5.54 9.55 -0.48
N LEU A 95 -5.06 8.31 -0.27
CA LEU A 95 -4.85 7.35 -1.35
C LEU A 95 -6.17 7.02 -2.06
N THR A 96 -7.23 6.65 -1.33
CA THR A 96 -8.53 6.30 -1.94
C THR A 96 -9.18 7.48 -2.65
N SER A 97 -9.07 8.69 -2.09
CA SER A 97 -9.46 9.92 -2.77
C SER A 97 -8.71 10.09 -4.09
N GLY A 98 -7.38 9.87 -4.11
CA GLY A 98 -6.57 9.93 -5.32
C GLY A 98 -6.98 8.93 -6.39
N LEU A 99 -7.32 7.69 -5.99
CA LEU A 99 -7.77 6.64 -6.90
C LEU A 99 -9.11 6.98 -7.57
N SER A 100 -10.01 7.69 -6.87
CA SER A 100 -11.30 8.09 -7.44
C SER A 100 -11.16 9.02 -8.66
N TYR A 101 -10.02 9.70 -8.81
CA TYR A 101 -9.70 10.58 -9.94
C TYR A 101 -8.85 9.90 -11.02
N LEU A 102 -8.46 8.64 -10.83
CA LEU A 102 -7.58 7.94 -11.77
C LEU A 102 -8.39 7.38 -12.94
N ASN A 103 -8.11 7.91 -14.13
CA ASN A 103 -8.67 7.39 -15.39
C ASN A 103 -7.62 6.50 -16.08
N GLY A 104 -7.70 5.18 -15.86
CA GLY A 104 -6.83 4.21 -16.53
C GLY A 104 -6.45 3.02 -15.64
N THR A 105 -5.53 2.20 -16.13
CA THR A 105 -4.98 1.06 -15.40
C THR A 105 -3.79 1.47 -14.53
N LEU A 106 -3.69 0.87 -13.36
CA LEU A 106 -2.54 0.98 -12.47
C LEU A 106 -1.33 0.33 -13.11
N ASN A 107 -0.15 0.88 -12.83
CA ASN A 107 1.07 0.14 -13.11
C ASN A 107 1.23 -0.99 -12.08
N LYS A 108 2.12 -1.92 -12.39
CA LYS A 108 2.36 -3.10 -11.55
C LYS A 108 2.74 -2.74 -10.11
N ASP A 109 3.56 -1.70 -9.92
CA ASP A 109 4.08 -1.30 -8.61
C ASP A 109 2.97 -0.76 -7.71
N ASP A 110 2.13 0.11 -8.26
CA ASP A 110 1.02 0.72 -7.54
C ASP A 110 -0.10 -0.29 -7.29
N PHE A 111 -0.34 -1.21 -8.24
CA PHE A 111 -1.23 -2.33 -8.03
C PHE A 111 -0.79 -3.19 -6.84
N GLU A 112 0.49 -3.59 -6.80
CA GLU A 112 1.02 -4.39 -5.68
C GLU A 112 0.92 -3.62 -4.35
N ARG A 113 1.29 -2.34 -4.34
CA ARG A 113 1.21 -1.49 -3.14
C ARG A 113 -0.23 -1.30 -2.67
N LEU A 114 -1.19 -1.23 -3.59
CA LEU A 114 -2.62 -1.18 -3.25
C LEU A 114 -3.10 -2.47 -2.61
N ILE A 115 -2.72 -3.62 -3.15
CA ILE A 115 -3.02 -4.92 -2.54
C ILE A 115 -2.43 -5.01 -1.12
N LEU A 116 -1.16 -4.61 -0.94
CA LEU A 116 -0.55 -4.59 0.39
C LEU A 116 -1.21 -3.58 1.34
N THR A 117 -1.67 -2.45 0.83
CA THR A 117 -2.45 -1.47 1.61
C THR A 117 -3.82 -2.02 1.98
N LEU A 118 -4.48 -2.76 1.09
CA LEU A 118 -5.74 -3.45 1.38
C LEU A 118 -5.54 -4.44 2.54
N VAL A 119 -4.49 -5.28 2.48
CA VAL A 119 -4.13 -6.19 3.59
C VAL A 119 -3.89 -5.42 4.89
N TYR A 120 -3.21 -4.28 4.82
CA TYR A 120 -3.00 -3.41 5.98
C TYR A 120 -4.32 -2.87 6.56
N THR A 121 -5.28 -2.46 5.73
CA THR A 121 -6.60 -2.02 6.24
C THR A 121 -7.34 -3.14 6.96
N VAL A 122 -7.31 -4.38 6.43
CA VAL A 122 -7.88 -5.55 7.12
C VAL A 122 -7.21 -5.77 8.47
N TYR A 123 -5.87 -5.67 8.52
CA TYR A 123 -5.14 -5.76 9.78
C TYR A 123 -5.62 -4.70 10.79
N GLN A 124 -5.79 -3.44 10.35
CA GLN A 124 -6.25 -2.37 11.22
C GLN A 124 -7.67 -2.60 11.74
N VAL A 125 -8.62 -3.02 10.89
CA VAL A 125 -10.00 -3.32 11.32
C VAL A 125 -10.03 -4.30 12.51
N VAL A 126 -9.13 -5.28 12.52
CA VAL A 126 -9.05 -6.29 13.59
C VAL A 126 -8.38 -5.75 14.86
N HIS A 127 -7.43 -4.81 14.75
CA HIS A 127 -6.53 -4.43 15.85
C HIS A 127 -6.76 -3.04 16.44
N VAL A 128 -7.53 -2.16 15.79
CA VAL A 128 -7.85 -0.83 16.31
C VAL A 128 -9.02 -0.83 17.28
N LYS A 129 -9.14 0.25 18.06
CA LYS A 129 -10.30 0.51 18.93
C LYS A 129 -11.58 0.68 18.12
N ASP A 130 -12.72 0.32 18.72
CA ASP A 130 -14.02 0.27 18.05
C ASP A 130 -14.40 1.55 17.28
N HIS A 131 -14.12 2.75 17.81
CA HIS A 131 -14.48 4.01 17.14
C HIS A 131 -13.79 4.24 15.78
N TRP A 132 -12.68 3.56 15.48
CA TRP A 132 -11.99 3.70 14.18
C TRP A 132 -12.30 2.54 13.24
N LYS A 133 -12.94 1.46 13.72
CA LYS A 133 -13.15 0.25 12.92
C LYS A 133 -13.97 0.53 11.67
N ASP A 134 -15.06 1.30 11.81
CA ASP A 134 -15.94 1.64 10.69
C ASP A 134 -15.20 2.44 9.61
N ALA A 135 -14.38 3.41 10.02
CA ALA A 135 -13.60 4.22 9.08
C ALA A 135 -12.51 3.40 8.35
N TRP A 136 -11.89 2.43 9.04
CA TRP A 136 -10.98 1.47 8.39
C TRP A 136 -11.72 0.49 7.47
N ALA A 137 -12.93 0.07 7.82
CA ALA A 137 -13.76 -0.81 6.99
C ALA A 137 -14.25 -0.08 5.73
N GLU A 138 -14.63 1.18 5.83
CA GLU A 138 -14.97 2.03 4.68
C GLU A 138 -13.76 2.18 3.74
N ALA A 139 -12.58 2.52 4.28
CA ALA A 139 -11.36 2.60 3.50
C ALA A 139 -11.00 1.27 2.81
N PHE A 140 -11.23 0.13 3.48
CA PHE A 140 -11.07 -1.20 2.87
C PHE A 140 -12.00 -1.39 1.66
N VAL A 141 -13.28 -1.03 1.79
CA VAL A 141 -14.26 -1.15 0.68
C VAL A 141 -13.88 -0.26 -0.49
N GLU A 142 -13.45 0.97 -0.24
CA GLU A 142 -12.97 1.89 -1.28
C GLU A 142 -11.76 1.32 -2.05
N LEU A 143 -10.76 0.80 -1.32
CA LEU A 143 -9.59 0.15 -1.93
C LEU A 143 -9.99 -1.09 -2.75
N TYR A 144 -10.87 -1.94 -2.21
CA TYR A 144 -11.37 -3.11 -2.91
C TYR A 144 -12.05 -2.74 -4.23
N ASN A 145 -12.89 -1.70 -4.22
CA ASN A 145 -13.57 -1.23 -5.43
C ASN A 145 -12.58 -0.69 -6.46
N ALA A 146 -11.56 0.07 -6.04
CA ALA A 146 -10.52 0.57 -6.94
C ALA A 146 -9.72 -0.58 -7.59
N ILE A 147 -9.33 -1.59 -6.81
CA ILE A 147 -8.63 -2.78 -7.32
C ILE A 147 -9.53 -3.57 -8.29
N LYS A 148 -10.80 -3.77 -7.93
CA LYS A 148 -11.76 -4.48 -8.79
C LYS A 148 -11.96 -3.75 -10.12
N GLN A 149 -12.06 -2.43 -10.09
CA GLN A 149 -12.18 -1.63 -11.30
C GLN A 149 -10.95 -1.80 -12.19
N ASP A 150 -9.74 -1.74 -11.62
CA ASP A 150 -8.50 -1.93 -12.36
C ASP A 150 -8.41 -3.29 -13.07
N ILE A 151 -8.84 -4.36 -12.41
CA ILE A 151 -8.86 -5.73 -12.98
C ILE A 151 -9.88 -5.88 -14.12
N MET A 152 -10.94 -5.07 -14.12
CA MET A 152 -12.04 -5.16 -15.09
C MET A 152 -11.84 -4.30 -16.34
N LEU A 153 -10.78 -3.47 -16.39
CA LEU A 153 -10.40 -2.64 -17.54
C LEU A 153 -9.60 -3.42 -18.58
#